data_AF-S4P9J5-F1
#
_entry.id   AF-S4P9J5-F1
#
_cell.length_a   1.000
_cell.length_b   1.000
_cell.length_c   1.000
_cell.angle_alpha   90.00
_cell.angle_beta   90.00
_cell.angle_gamma   90.00
#
_symmetry.space_group_name_H-M   'P 1'
#
loop_
_entity.id
_entity.type
_entity.pdbx_description
1 polymer ?
#
loop_
_entity_poly.entity_id
_entity_poly.type
_entity_poly.pdbx_seq_one_letter_code
_entity_poly.pdbx_strand_id
1 'polypeptide(L)'
;MLNRKRFTQEGLAKEQWAEITTSHVEGFVGVSVAVSISVKTLTDSWLTARFEFDDPVSRDLTIELPRFPLLLSPRKTENFTIYVTSNIEMDTYLPFTLYLKDSSIDGDAEYKGNVDVNFKLPEIQALSCDGVNKVTFPPIQEKSSLTKHFVLISDCPVDLQLELSIPMGESMFVIKSVQEIKKNDVSKVLMDRSGCVEEGPVKNKKGINKQLCRLSSGNAIKVAITFTSPKLSELEMNDQMATFNGTLSVAMIGINTVLKAVSLIGSVGSASLAVQPPVGKLLLSNEPTILNLCNTGTITGVWAVKFRCKIGTEGQFPFKVSANKVEIHPGSVNQLKLVYFGPHDTLNEGTLILEETSNGNIATIEIAGGSDRPKSFPIKTNYNNMSWVRAGRKELSLKNSTNQRIQIRCQIMGDGFMLDSPGVESRGTYVLSFGPCECRPLPVVFAPNSCLPHAAALHLVFDKNSDYSRKIKLHGCASNDSVRWSGLMTYGDTALVRAVSRSNIELKLFNKSSGPAFLSARVHFNLQYRFISADAELVGQRRVMGRRSQHTVVLRVPWPKLERRARSSDVTALATVTILTGPEFTRRRI
;
A
#
# COMPACT_ATOMS: atom_id res chain seq x y z
N MET A 1 -117.06 28.26 48.77
CA MET A 1 -116.12 27.60 49.71
C MET A 1 -114.71 27.70 49.14
N LEU A 2 -114.09 28.87 49.32
CA LEU A 2 -112.66 29.09 49.15
C LEU A 2 -111.97 28.89 50.51
N ASN A 3 -110.67 28.60 50.49
CA ASN A 3 -109.72 28.59 51.62
C ASN A 3 -109.52 27.28 52.40
N ARG A 4 -108.95 26.27 51.74
CA ARG A 4 -108.11 25.25 52.41
C ARG A 4 -106.86 24.83 51.61
N LYS A 5 -106.31 25.77 50.83
CA LYS A 5 -104.91 25.75 50.35
C LYS A 5 -104.18 26.92 51.01
N ARG A 6 -103.55 26.69 52.15
CA ARG A 6 -102.61 27.60 52.83
C ARG A 6 -102.33 26.95 54.19
N PHE A 7 -101.36 26.05 54.25
CA PHE A 7 -100.55 25.72 55.44
C PHE A 7 -99.58 24.58 55.07
N THR A 8 -98.56 24.95 54.30
CA THR A 8 -97.18 24.43 54.30
C THR A 8 -96.36 25.41 53.46
N GLN A 9 -96.37 26.66 53.90
CA GLN A 9 -95.51 27.73 53.42
C GLN A 9 -94.69 28.13 54.65
N GLU A 10 -93.82 27.23 55.08
CA GLU A 10 -92.74 27.52 56.02
C GLU A 10 -91.45 27.55 55.21
N GLY A 11 -90.71 28.64 55.37
CA GLY A 11 -89.67 29.09 54.46
C GLY A 11 -88.55 28.08 54.25
N LEU A 12 -88.32 27.75 52.99
CA LEU A 12 -87.03 27.27 52.53
C LEU A 12 -86.28 28.48 51.97
N ALA A 13 -85.31 28.96 52.74
CA ALA A 13 -84.31 29.89 52.28
C ALA A 13 -83.57 29.30 51.06
N LYS A 14 -83.31 30.11 50.03
CA LYS A 14 -82.43 29.82 48.89
C LYS A 14 -82.71 28.45 48.24
N GLU A 15 -83.72 28.37 47.38
CA GLU A 15 -84.01 27.14 46.62
C GLU A 15 -82.80 26.73 45.77
N GLN A 16 -82.00 25.79 46.27
CA GLN A 16 -81.04 25.02 45.48
C GLN A 16 -81.85 23.97 44.70
N TRP A 17 -82.20 24.28 43.46
CA TRP A 17 -82.90 23.41 42.50
C TRP A 17 -82.05 22.20 42.10
N ALA A 18 -80.73 22.34 42.12
CA ALA A 18 -79.81 21.27 41.82
C ALA A 18 -78.48 21.38 42.59
N GLU A 19 -77.82 20.24 42.75
CA GLU A 19 -76.43 20.09 43.20
C GLU A 19 -75.57 19.71 41.98
N ILE A 20 -74.47 20.44 41.75
CA ILE A 20 -73.60 20.25 40.59
C ILE A 20 -72.22 19.80 41.07
N THR A 21 -71.72 18.71 40.49
CA THR A 21 -70.35 18.24 40.70
C THR A 21 -69.67 18.00 39.36
N THR A 22 -68.42 18.42 39.24
CA THR A 22 -67.62 18.27 38.03
C THR A 22 -66.45 17.33 38.26
N SER A 23 -66.07 16.58 37.22
CA SER A 23 -64.83 15.82 37.24
C SER A 23 -63.63 16.73 36.96
N HIS A 24 -62.51 16.47 37.62
CA HIS A 24 -61.21 17.05 37.27
C HIS A 24 -60.75 16.55 35.90
N VAL A 25 -60.10 17.42 35.13
CA VAL A 25 -59.63 17.15 33.77
C VAL A 25 -58.11 17.18 33.73
N GLU A 26 -57.50 16.04 33.41
CA GLU A 26 -56.08 15.97 33.03
C GLU A 26 -56.00 15.66 31.53
N GLY A 27 -55.32 16.54 30.80
CA GLY A 27 -55.28 16.51 29.35
C GLY A 27 -53.95 16.91 28.76
N PHE A 28 -53.85 16.74 27.44
CA PHE A 28 -52.72 17.22 26.67
C PHE A 28 -53.15 18.31 25.71
N VAL A 29 -52.27 19.29 25.48
CA VAL A 29 -52.49 20.35 24.50
C VAL A 29 -52.80 19.74 23.13
N GLY A 30 -53.81 20.26 22.43
CA GLY A 30 -54.29 19.79 21.13
C GLY A 30 -55.20 18.55 21.17
N VAL A 31 -55.49 18.01 22.37
CA VAL A 31 -56.31 16.82 22.56
C VAL A 31 -57.64 17.19 23.18
N SER A 32 -58.71 16.63 22.63
CA SER A 32 -60.06 16.76 23.17
C SER A 32 -60.29 15.79 24.33
N VAL A 33 -60.58 16.32 25.51
CA VAL A 33 -60.74 15.54 26.75
C VAL A 33 -62.17 15.63 27.25
N ALA A 34 -62.74 14.48 27.59
CA ALA A 34 -64.08 14.36 28.14
C ALA A 34 -64.14 14.86 29.59
N VAL A 35 -65.12 15.70 29.90
CA VAL A 35 -65.43 16.21 31.24
C VAL A 35 -66.83 15.77 31.60
N SER A 36 -66.99 15.16 32.77
CA SER A 36 -68.29 14.79 33.30
C SER A 36 -68.82 15.87 34.24
N ILE A 37 -69.96 16.45 33.90
CA ILE A 37 -70.73 17.33 34.78
C ILE A 37 -71.94 16.54 35.26
N SER A 38 -72.01 16.28 36.57
CA SER A 38 -73.14 15.58 37.19
C SER A 38 -74.07 16.59 37.84
N VAL A 39 -75.34 16.58 37.46
CA VAL A 39 -76.38 17.46 37.99
C VAL A 39 -77.41 16.60 38.71
N LYS A 40 -77.56 16.81 40.02
CA LYS A 40 -78.56 16.14 40.85
C LYS A 40 -79.69 17.11 41.13
N THR A 41 -80.86 16.85 40.56
CA THR A 41 -82.05 17.65 40.82
C THR A 41 -82.54 17.42 42.25
N LEU A 42 -82.86 18.51 42.95
CA LEU A 42 -83.38 18.47 44.32
C LEU A 42 -84.89 18.75 44.36
N THR A 43 -85.48 19.19 43.25
CA THR A 43 -86.91 19.48 43.10
C THR A 43 -87.73 18.26 42.69
N ASP A 44 -89.04 18.35 42.92
CA ASP A 44 -90.06 17.41 42.46
C ASP A 44 -90.57 17.69 41.04
N SER A 45 -90.05 18.73 40.40
CA SER A 45 -90.42 19.18 39.07
C SER A 45 -89.38 18.80 38.01
N TRP A 46 -89.83 18.75 36.75
CA TRP A 46 -88.94 18.59 35.61
C TRP A 46 -88.23 19.92 35.32
N LEU A 47 -86.91 19.89 35.18
CA LEU A 47 -86.11 21.09 34.89
C LEU A 47 -85.53 20.99 33.48
N THR A 48 -85.42 22.12 32.80
CA THR A 48 -84.60 22.24 31.57
C THR A 48 -83.30 22.94 31.90
N ALA A 49 -82.19 22.39 31.41
CA ALA A 49 -80.83 22.80 31.71
C ALA A 49 -80.12 23.28 30.45
N ARG A 50 -79.46 24.45 30.54
CA ARG A 50 -78.58 24.99 29.49
C ARG A 50 -77.25 25.42 30.09
N PHE A 51 -76.16 24.99 29.47
CA PHE A 51 -74.80 25.33 29.87
C PHE A 51 -74.29 26.54 29.09
N GLU A 52 -73.58 27.42 29.78
CA GLU A 52 -72.82 28.54 29.22
C GLU A 52 -71.49 28.65 29.98
N PHE A 53 -70.38 28.86 29.28
CA PHE A 53 -69.09 29.11 29.92
C PHE A 53 -68.82 30.61 29.95
N ASP A 54 -68.41 31.14 31.10
CA ASP A 54 -68.36 32.58 31.36
C ASP A 54 -67.25 33.29 30.55
N ASP A 55 -66.21 32.56 30.13
CA ASP A 55 -65.10 33.10 29.34
C ASP A 55 -65.32 32.78 27.84
N PRO A 56 -65.31 33.78 26.94
CA PRO A 56 -65.49 33.52 25.51
C PRO A 56 -64.32 32.69 25.01
N VAL A 57 -64.60 31.43 24.69
CA VAL A 57 -63.88 30.53 23.75
C VAL A 57 -62.75 31.29 23.05
N SER A 58 -61.58 31.36 23.70
CA SER A 58 -60.42 32.01 23.12
C SER A 58 -60.02 31.19 21.88
N ARG A 59 -59.18 31.74 20.98
CA ARG A 59 -58.63 30.93 19.88
C ARG A 59 -57.90 29.67 20.37
N ASP A 60 -57.56 29.63 21.65
CA ASP A 60 -56.74 28.62 22.27
C ASP A 60 -57.55 27.62 23.13
N LEU A 61 -58.88 27.77 23.24
CA LEU A 61 -59.75 26.87 23.99
C LEU A 61 -61.05 26.62 23.23
N THR A 62 -61.39 25.35 23.01
CA THR A 62 -62.65 24.93 22.38
C THR A 62 -63.42 24.03 23.34
N ILE A 63 -64.69 24.35 23.58
CA ILE A 63 -65.59 23.57 24.44
C ILE A 63 -66.80 23.12 23.62
N GLU A 64 -67.03 21.82 23.54
CA GLU A 64 -68.18 21.25 22.84
C GLU A 64 -69.39 21.16 23.79
N LEU A 65 -70.36 22.05 23.57
CA LEU A 65 -71.60 22.11 24.36
C LEU A 65 -72.76 21.34 23.67
N PRO A 66 -73.71 20.80 24.45
CA PRO A 66 -74.95 20.26 23.92
C PRO A 66 -75.71 21.30 23.08
N ARG A 67 -76.14 20.91 21.87
CA ARG A 67 -76.85 21.82 20.95
C ARG A 67 -78.27 22.20 21.39
N PHE A 68 -78.88 21.40 22.26
CA PHE A 68 -80.25 21.58 22.74
C PHE A 68 -80.27 21.59 24.27
N PRO A 69 -81.21 22.33 24.90
CA PRO A 69 -81.45 22.24 26.33
C PRO A 69 -81.72 20.79 26.75
N LEU A 70 -81.18 20.43 27.91
CA LEU A 70 -81.26 19.08 28.46
C LEU A 70 -82.43 18.98 29.45
N LEU A 71 -83.19 17.90 29.40
CA LEU A 71 -84.33 17.68 30.30
C LEU A 71 -83.88 16.86 31.50
N LEU A 72 -83.91 17.47 32.68
CA LEU A 72 -83.54 16.84 33.95
C LEU A 72 -84.76 16.24 34.65
N SER A 73 -84.67 14.97 34.98
CA SER A 73 -85.70 14.24 35.73
C SER A 73 -85.75 14.67 37.21
N PRO A 74 -86.94 14.73 37.84
CA PRO A 74 -87.06 15.04 39.27
C PRO A 74 -86.32 14.05 40.17
N ARG A 75 -85.63 14.55 41.20
CA ARG A 75 -84.85 13.78 42.20
C ARG A 75 -83.86 12.75 41.62
N LYS A 76 -83.31 13.00 40.42
CA LYS A 76 -82.33 12.12 39.79
C LYS A 76 -81.00 12.84 39.55
N THR A 77 -79.94 12.05 39.48
CA THR A 77 -78.63 12.51 39.03
C THR A 77 -78.47 12.17 37.56
N GLU A 78 -78.15 13.18 36.76
CA GLU A 78 -77.83 13.05 35.34
C GLU A 78 -76.39 13.47 35.08
N ASN A 79 -75.68 12.68 34.28
CA ASN A 79 -74.27 12.89 33.98
C ASN A 79 -74.12 13.33 32.52
N PHE A 80 -73.57 14.51 32.32
CA PHE A 80 -73.31 15.09 31.00
C PHE A 80 -71.84 15.00 30.69
N THR A 81 -71.51 14.56 29.47
CA THR A 81 -70.13 14.57 28.98
C THR A 81 -69.97 15.73 28.00
N ILE A 82 -69.13 16.69 28.35
CA ILE A 82 -68.67 17.74 27.44
C ILE A 82 -67.22 17.47 27.05
N TYR A 83 -66.77 18.03 25.93
CA TYR A 83 -65.38 17.88 25.50
C TYR A 83 -64.68 19.23 25.51
N VAL A 84 -63.50 19.28 26.12
CA VAL A 84 -62.66 20.48 26.21
C VAL A 84 -61.35 20.20 25.50
N THR A 85 -60.96 21.09 24.58
CA THR A 85 -59.68 21.06 23.87
C THR A 85 -58.96 22.38 24.10
N SER A 86 -57.70 22.33 24.54
CA SER A 86 -56.85 23.53 24.62
C SER A 86 -55.66 23.45 23.69
N ASN A 87 -55.29 24.57 23.07
CA ASN A 87 -54.09 24.74 22.23
C ASN A 87 -52.88 25.34 23.01
N ILE A 88 -53.03 25.57 24.32
CA ILE A 88 -51.98 26.08 25.20
C ILE A 88 -51.92 25.26 26.50
N GLU A 89 -50.78 25.31 27.20
CA GLU A 89 -50.73 24.76 28.56
C GLU A 89 -51.60 25.59 29.50
N MET A 90 -52.37 24.92 30.35
CA MET A 90 -53.21 25.57 31.35
C MET A 90 -53.34 24.71 32.59
N ASP A 91 -53.35 25.37 33.75
CA ASP A 91 -53.66 24.78 35.05
C ASP A 91 -54.57 25.79 35.77
N THR A 92 -55.88 25.68 35.51
CA THR A 92 -56.85 26.72 35.88
C THR A 92 -58.26 26.15 36.07
N TYR A 93 -59.18 27.02 36.49
CA TYR A 93 -60.59 26.73 36.61
C TYR A 93 -61.35 27.36 35.44
N LEU A 94 -62.18 26.57 34.75
CA LEU A 94 -63.10 27.07 33.73
C LEU A 94 -64.48 27.31 34.36
N PRO A 95 -64.87 28.56 34.63
CA PRO A 95 -66.19 28.87 35.17
C PRO A 95 -67.29 28.64 34.13
N PHE A 96 -68.39 28.04 34.57
CA PHE A 96 -69.60 27.90 33.78
C PHE A 96 -70.84 28.24 34.59
N THR A 97 -71.86 28.70 33.89
CA THR A 97 -73.19 28.98 34.40
C THR A 97 -74.18 27.97 33.82
N LEU A 98 -74.89 27.27 34.70
CA LEU A 98 -76.00 26.38 34.37
C LEU A 98 -77.32 27.14 34.60
N TYR A 99 -78.04 27.38 33.52
CA TYR A 99 -79.39 27.96 33.56
C TYR A 99 -80.41 26.83 33.68
N LEU A 100 -81.13 26.82 34.79
CA LEU A 100 -82.22 25.89 35.05
C LEU A 100 -83.56 26.61 34.92
N LYS A 101 -84.52 25.98 34.23
CA LYS A 101 -85.87 26.49 34.06
C LYS A 101 -86.92 25.42 34.32
N ASP A 102 -87.87 25.74 35.19
CA ASP A 102 -89.09 24.98 35.43
C ASP A 102 -90.22 25.58 34.58
N SER A 103 -90.96 24.77 33.83
CA SER A 103 -92.07 25.27 32.99
C SER A 103 -93.29 25.75 33.80
N SER A 104 -93.34 25.43 35.10
CA SER A 104 -94.42 25.82 36.01
C SER A 104 -94.16 27.11 36.79
N ILE A 105 -92.95 27.67 36.69
CA ILE A 105 -92.51 28.86 37.43
C ILE A 105 -91.99 29.91 36.44
N ASP A 106 -92.43 31.17 36.59
CA ASP A 106 -91.90 32.28 35.80
C ASP A 106 -90.57 32.76 36.42
N GLY A 107 -89.48 32.07 36.08
CA GLY A 107 -88.12 32.42 36.51
C GLY A 107 -87.09 31.38 36.13
N ASP A 108 -85.89 31.84 35.75
CA ASP A 108 -84.73 30.99 35.49
C ASP A 108 -83.80 31.06 36.72
N ALA A 109 -83.27 29.94 37.17
CA ALA A 109 -82.28 29.88 38.25
C ALA A 109 -80.88 29.63 37.68
N GLU A 110 -79.93 30.46 38.11
CA GLU A 110 -78.53 30.39 37.68
C GLU A 110 -77.68 29.66 38.72
N TYR A 111 -76.93 28.66 38.28
CA TYR A 111 -75.96 27.94 39.10
C TYR A 111 -74.57 28.08 38.51
N LYS A 112 -73.65 28.66 39.28
CA LYS A 112 -72.25 28.75 38.88
C LYS A 112 -71.49 27.51 39.34
N GLY A 113 -70.75 26.91 38.43
CA GLY A 113 -69.82 25.83 38.70
C GLY A 113 -68.48 26.11 38.04
N ASN A 114 -67.47 25.34 38.41
CA ASN A 114 -66.15 25.39 37.79
C ASN A 114 -65.73 23.99 37.33
N VAL A 115 -65.00 23.92 36.22
CA VAL A 115 -64.28 22.71 35.80
C VAL A 115 -62.80 22.93 36.04
N ASP A 116 -62.20 22.08 36.87
CA ASP A 116 -60.76 22.07 37.11
C ASP A 116 -60.07 21.44 35.90
N VAL A 117 -59.23 22.22 35.20
CA VAL A 117 -58.53 21.77 33.99
C VAL A 117 -57.01 21.90 34.13
N ASN A 118 -56.33 20.81 33.77
CA ASN A 118 -54.88 20.75 33.69
C ASN A 118 -54.46 20.15 32.32
N PHE A 119 -54.08 21.01 31.38
CA PHE A 119 -53.55 20.61 30.08
C PHE A 119 -52.03 20.87 30.03
N LYS A 120 -51.26 19.82 29.73
CA LYS A 120 -49.79 19.88 29.59
C LYS A 120 -49.36 19.57 28.17
N LEU A 121 -48.19 20.07 27.75
CA LEU A 121 -47.62 19.62 26.48
C LEU A 121 -47.21 18.15 26.57
N PRO A 122 -47.45 17.35 25.52
CA PRO A 122 -47.01 15.96 25.50
C PRO A 122 -45.49 15.89 25.47
N GLU A 123 -44.91 15.03 26.31
CA GLU A 123 -43.46 14.84 26.32
C GLU A 123 -43.08 13.92 25.15
N ILE A 124 -42.12 14.35 24.34
CA ILE A 124 -41.50 13.52 23.32
C ILE A 124 -40.03 13.29 23.67
N GLN A 125 -39.64 12.02 23.65
CA GLN A 125 -38.26 11.59 23.82
C GLN A 125 -37.76 10.93 22.55
N ALA A 126 -36.58 11.37 22.08
CA ALA A 126 -35.86 10.69 21.02
C ALA A 126 -34.82 9.75 21.63
N LEU A 127 -34.93 8.45 21.35
CA LEU A 127 -33.99 7.44 21.80
C LEU A 127 -33.12 6.99 20.64
N SER A 128 -31.80 7.09 20.81
CA SER A 128 -30.81 6.54 19.90
C SER A 128 -29.80 5.69 20.68
N CYS A 129 -28.92 5.00 19.95
CA CYS A 129 -27.78 4.31 20.57
C CYS A 129 -26.73 5.26 21.19
N ASP A 130 -26.76 6.55 20.82
CA ASP A 130 -25.80 7.57 21.26
C ASP A 130 -26.30 8.35 22.50
N GLY A 131 -27.56 8.12 22.91
CA GLY A 131 -28.18 8.76 24.06
C GLY A 131 -29.62 9.24 23.79
N VAL A 132 -30.16 10.00 24.76
CA VAL A 132 -31.50 10.59 24.66
C VAL A 132 -31.39 11.98 24.01
N ASN A 133 -32.23 12.27 23.02
CA ASN A 133 -32.30 13.54 22.27
C ASN A 133 -31.02 13.93 21.51
N LYS A 134 -30.18 12.94 21.20
CA LYS A 134 -28.92 13.13 20.48
C LYS A 134 -28.70 11.99 19.49
N VAL A 135 -28.28 12.33 18.27
CA VAL A 135 -27.90 11.38 17.21
C VAL A 135 -26.53 11.78 16.71
N THR A 136 -25.52 10.96 16.98
CA THR A 136 -24.11 11.25 16.63
C THR A 136 -23.65 10.29 15.55
N PHE A 137 -23.39 10.78 14.34
CA PHE A 137 -22.85 9.95 13.28
C PHE A 137 -21.35 9.68 13.55
N PRO A 138 -20.87 8.44 13.35
CA PRO A 138 -19.44 8.19 13.35
C PRO A 138 -18.77 9.03 12.26
N PRO A 139 -17.47 9.38 12.41
CA PRO A 139 -16.78 10.12 11.38
C PRO A 139 -16.80 9.36 10.05
N ILE A 140 -17.25 10.06 9.00
CA ILE A 140 -17.29 9.56 7.64
C ILE A 140 -16.35 10.37 6.75
N GLN A 141 -16.03 9.84 5.57
CA GLN A 141 -15.17 10.51 4.61
C GLN A 141 -15.95 11.55 3.81
N GLU A 142 -15.24 12.52 3.23
CA GLU A 142 -15.85 13.45 2.26
C GLU A 142 -16.60 12.73 1.14
N LYS A 143 -17.67 13.37 0.64
CA LYS A 143 -18.58 12.86 -0.41
C LYS A 143 -19.27 11.52 -0.09
N SER A 144 -19.18 11.04 1.15
CA SER A 144 -19.93 9.88 1.60
C SER A 144 -21.21 10.30 2.32
N SER A 145 -22.14 9.36 2.47
CA SER A 145 -23.35 9.56 3.24
C SER A 145 -23.62 8.37 4.14
N LEU A 146 -24.19 8.64 5.31
CA LEU A 146 -24.50 7.64 6.31
C LEU A 146 -25.92 7.85 6.81
N THR A 147 -26.71 6.77 6.82
CA THR A 147 -28.05 6.80 7.41
C THR A 147 -28.02 6.20 8.81
N LYS A 148 -28.54 6.92 9.80
CA LYS A 148 -28.78 6.40 11.16
C LYS A 148 -30.28 6.35 11.46
N HIS A 149 -30.63 5.41 12.33
CA HIS A 149 -31.99 5.23 12.84
C HIS A 149 -32.06 5.59 14.32
N PHE A 150 -33.17 6.19 14.72
CA PHE A 150 -33.52 6.42 16.12
C PHE A 150 -35.05 6.41 16.23
N VAL A 151 -35.56 6.45 17.46
CA VAL A 151 -36.99 6.27 17.74
C VAL A 151 -37.52 7.47 18.53
N LEU A 152 -38.69 7.99 18.16
CA LEU A 152 -39.46 8.93 18.96
C LEU A 152 -40.54 8.20 19.74
N ILE A 153 -40.67 8.51 21.02
CA ILE A 153 -41.70 7.96 21.92
C ILE A 153 -42.38 9.15 22.60
N SER A 154 -43.69 9.04 22.82
CA SER A 154 -44.46 9.99 23.63
C SER A 154 -45.11 9.29 24.82
N ASP A 155 -45.32 10.06 25.88
CA ASP A 155 -46.11 9.69 27.06
C ASP A 155 -47.62 9.91 26.87
N CYS A 156 -48.03 10.58 25.79
CA CYS A 156 -49.41 10.92 25.53
C CYS A 156 -50.27 9.64 25.33
N PRO A 157 -51.41 9.50 26.05
CA PRO A 157 -52.29 8.33 25.97
C PRO A 157 -53.18 8.34 24.73
N VAL A 158 -53.09 9.36 23.87
CA VAL A 158 -53.85 9.48 22.63
C VAL A 158 -52.93 9.66 21.43
N ASP A 159 -53.51 9.57 20.24
CA ASP A 159 -52.79 9.74 18.99
C ASP A 159 -52.37 11.20 18.78
N LEU A 160 -51.10 11.40 18.45
CA LEU A 160 -50.52 12.70 18.14
C LEU A 160 -50.30 12.86 16.63
N GLN A 161 -50.56 14.06 16.12
CA GLN A 161 -50.18 14.47 14.76
C GLN A 161 -48.93 15.34 14.83
N LEU A 162 -47.81 14.84 14.31
CA LEU A 162 -46.49 15.44 14.44
C LEU A 162 -45.95 15.92 13.10
N GLU A 163 -45.22 17.02 13.16
CA GLU A 163 -44.39 17.55 12.09
C GLU A 163 -42.92 17.44 12.50
N LEU A 164 -42.13 16.72 11.70
CA LEU A 164 -40.69 16.62 11.85
C LEU A 164 -40.04 17.52 10.81
N SER A 165 -39.16 18.43 11.22
CA SER A 165 -38.41 19.29 10.31
C SER A 165 -36.97 19.50 10.78
N ILE A 166 -36.04 19.71 9.86
CA ILE A 166 -34.63 20.00 10.19
C ILE A 166 -34.39 21.49 9.94
N PRO A 167 -34.68 22.41 10.87
CA PRO A 167 -34.48 23.85 10.63
C PRO A 167 -32.99 24.27 10.56
N MET A 168 -32.08 23.46 11.11
CA MET A 168 -30.65 23.74 11.15
C MET A 168 -29.87 22.55 10.60
N GLY A 169 -29.02 22.79 9.60
CA GLY A 169 -28.19 21.76 8.97
C GLY A 169 -28.85 21.07 7.76
N GLU A 170 -29.86 21.67 7.14
CA GLU A 170 -30.60 21.14 5.96
C GLU A 170 -29.71 20.73 4.78
N SER A 171 -28.54 21.36 4.62
CA SER A 171 -27.59 21.01 3.57
C SER A 171 -26.85 19.70 3.81
N MET A 172 -26.84 19.20 5.04
CA MET A 172 -26.05 18.05 5.48
C MET A 172 -26.90 16.93 6.06
N PHE A 173 -28.01 17.24 6.72
CA PHE A 173 -28.90 16.29 7.35
C PHE A 173 -30.25 16.30 6.65
N VAL A 174 -30.74 15.11 6.29
CA VAL A 174 -32.03 14.99 5.62
C VAL A 174 -32.84 13.82 6.16
N ILE A 175 -34.15 13.99 6.27
CA ILE A 175 -35.07 12.93 6.68
C ILE A 175 -35.27 11.99 5.48
N LYS A 176 -34.82 10.74 5.61
CA LYS A 176 -34.95 9.70 4.58
C LYS A 176 -36.29 8.97 4.67
N SER A 177 -36.72 8.67 5.90
CA SER A 177 -38.00 8.01 6.15
C SER A 177 -38.47 8.22 7.59
N VAL A 178 -39.79 8.25 7.77
CA VAL A 178 -40.46 8.26 9.06
C VAL A 178 -41.50 7.14 9.03
N GLN A 179 -41.40 6.20 9.95
CA GLN A 179 -42.25 5.02 9.98
C GLN A 179 -42.75 4.76 11.40
N GLU A 180 -44.06 4.60 11.56
CA GLU A 180 -44.64 4.15 12.82
C GLU A 180 -44.34 2.67 13.06
N ILE A 181 -43.93 2.34 14.28
CA ILE A 181 -43.57 1.00 14.74
C ILE A 181 -44.26 0.70 16.07
N LYS A 182 -44.45 -0.59 16.36
CA LYS A 182 -44.97 -1.02 17.67
C LYS A 182 -43.89 -0.85 18.75
N LYS A 183 -44.30 -0.54 19.98
CA LYS A 183 -43.37 -0.38 21.13
C LYS A 183 -42.45 -1.58 21.37
N ASN A 184 -42.92 -2.79 21.09
CA ASN A 184 -42.11 -4.02 21.22
C ASN A 184 -40.96 -4.11 20.21
N ASP A 185 -41.00 -3.35 19.11
CA ASP A 185 -39.95 -3.34 18.08
C ASP A 185 -38.90 -2.25 18.32
N VAL A 186 -39.09 -1.37 19.31
CA VAL A 186 -38.15 -0.29 19.65
C VAL A 186 -36.75 -0.83 19.94
N SER A 187 -36.64 -1.88 20.75
CA SER A 187 -35.35 -2.49 21.08
C SER A 187 -34.62 -3.03 19.85
N LYS A 188 -35.35 -3.57 18.87
CA LYS A 188 -34.74 -4.07 17.62
C LYS A 188 -34.12 -2.93 16.83
N VAL A 189 -34.80 -1.78 16.75
CA VAL A 189 -34.29 -0.58 16.06
C VAL A 189 -33.08 0.00 16.78
N LEU A 190 -33.09 0.06 18.11
CA LEU A 190 -31.97 0.59 18.91
C LEU A 190 -30.74 -0.33 18.92
N MET A 191 -30.92 -1.63 18.72
CA MET A 191 -29.81 -2.59 18.61
C MET A 191 -29.17 -2.64 17.21
N ASP A 192 -29.79 -2.02 16.21
CA ASP A 192 -29.27 -1.94 14.84
C ASP A 192 -28.11 -0.91 14.79
N ARG A 193 -26.92 -1.34 15.23
CA ARG A 193 -25.73 -0.50 15.43
C ARG A 193 -25.06 -0.08 14.11
N SER A 194 -25.43 -0.69 12.99
CA SER A 194 -24.85 -0.40 11.68
C SER A 194 -25.61 0.72 10.98
N GLY A 195 -25.02 1.91 10.94
CA GLY A 195 -25.41 2.88 9.92
C GLY A 195 -25.14 2.26 8.54
N CYS A 196 -26.12 2.27 7.65
CA CYS A 196 -25.94 1.76 6.30
C CYS A 196 -25.15 2.80 5.50
N VAL A 197 -23.91 2.49 5.16
CA VAL A 197 -23.10 3.23 4.19
C VAL A 197 -23.62 2.82 2.81
N GLU A 198 -24.29 3.71 2.10
CA GLU A 198 -24.68 3.44 0.71
C GLU A 198 -23.43 3.57 -0.17
N GLU A 199 -22.78 2.44 -0.46
CA GLU A 199 -21.72 2.36 -1.47
C GLU A 199 -22.32 2.42 -2.88
N GLY A 200 -22.38 3.62 -3.45
CA GLY A 200 -22.69 3.83 -4.86
C GLY A 200 -23.16 5.25 -5.17
N PRO A 201 -23.10 5.68 -6.45
CA PRO A 201 -23.73 6.92 -6.89
C PRO A 201 -25.25 6.74 -6.84
N VAL A 202 -25.84 6.94 -5.66
CA VAL A 202 -27.28 6.83 -5.47
C VAL A 202 -27.94 7.98 -6.20
N LYS A 203 -28.87 7.65 -7.12
CA LYS A 203 -29.83 8.61 -7.65
C LYS A 203 -30.49 9.28 -6.44
N ASN A 204 -30.14 10.53 -6.16
CA ASN A 204 -30.73 11.35 -5.10
C ASN A 204 -32.25 11.28 -5.18
N LYS A 205 -32.88 10.37 -4.42
CA LYS A 205 -34.26 10.60 -3.99
C LYS A 205 -34.17 11.86 -3.17
N LYS A 206 -34.80 12.94 -3.66
CA LYS A 206 -34.86 14.24 -2.95
C LYS A 206 -35.27 13.94 -1.52
N GLY A 207 -34.31 14.04 -0.61
CA GLY A 207 -34.61 13.90 0.79
C GLY A 207 -35.52 15.05 1.21
N ILE A 208 -36.34 14.80 2.22
CA ILE A 208 -37.43 15.67 2.59
C ILE A 208 -37.00 16.41 3.87
N ASN A 209 -37.01 17.74 3.86
CA ASN A 209 -36.64 18.54 5.04
C ASN A 209 -37.78 18.63 6.07
N LYS A 210 -39.02 18.28 5.67
CA LYS A 210 -40.22 18.33 6.51
C LYS A 210 -41.15 17.15 6.23
N GLN A 211 -41.45 16.35 7.25
CA GLN A 211 -42.29 15.16 7.15
C GLN A 211 -43.40 15.20 8.20
N LEU A 212 -44.64 14.93 7.77
CA LEU A 212 -45.79 14.79 8.66
C LEU A 212 -45.95 13.31 9.03
N CYS A 213 -46.26 13.01 10.29
CA CYS A 213 -46.56 11.65 10.73
C CYS A 213 -47.60 11.64 11.86
N ARG A 214 -48.32 10.52 11.98
CA ARG A 214 -49.18 10.21 13.12
C ARG A 214 -48.42 9.27 14.05
N LEU A 215 -48.43 9.57 15.35
CA LEU A 215 -47.95 8.70 16.41
C LEU A 215 -49.16 8.18 17.17
N SER A 216 -49.53 6.92 16.97
CA SER A 216 -50.65 6.34 17.71
C SER A 216 -50.27 6.04 19.15
N SER A 217 -51.24 6.09 20.05
CA SER A 217 -51.04 5.80 21.47
C SER A 217 -50.37 4.44 21.67
N GLY A 218 -49.30 4.44 22.48
CA GLY A 218 -48.52 3.23 22.78
C GLY A 218 -47.60 2.72 21.67
N ASN A 219 -47.53 3.39 20.51
CA ASN A 219 -46.55 3.10 19.45
C ASN A 219 -45.32 4.02 19.57
N ALA A 220 -44.41 3.92 18.59
CA ALA A 220 -43.25 4.77 18.47
C ALA A 220 -42.97 5.11 17.00
N ILE A 221 -42.20 6.16 16.72
CA ILE A 221 -41.81 6.52 15.35
C ILE A 221 -40.34 6.19 15.12
N LYS A 222 -40.04 5.28 14.19
CA LYS A 222 -38.70 5.09 13.64
C LYS A 222 -38.39 6.21 12.66
N VAL A 223 -37.37 7.00 12.96
CA VAL A 223 -36.88 8.07 12.09
C VAL A 223 -35.53 7.66 11.51
N ALA A 224 -35.36 7.84 10.20
CA ALA A 224 -34.10 7.66 9.50
C ALA A 224 -33.57 9.01 9.01
N ILE A 225 -32.38 9.39 9.49
CA ILE A 225 -31.69 10.61 9.05
C ILE A 225 -30.43 10.21 8.30
N THR A 226 -30.25 10.81 7.13
CA THR A 226 -29.02 10.71 6.35
C THR A 226 -28.15 11.94 6.63
N PHE A 227 -26.92 11.71 7.08
CA PHE A 227 -25.86 12.72 7.09
C PHE A 227 -25.05 12.58 5.79
N THR A 228 -24.89 13.68 5.06
CA THR A 228 -24.08 13.77 3.85
C THR A 228 -22.91 14.69 4.13
N SER A 229 -21.69 14.17 4.03
CA SER A 229 -20.48 14.96 4.31
C SER A 229 -20.28 16.05 3.23
N PRO A 230 -20.10 17.34 3.61
CA PRO A 230 -19.64 18.36 2.67
C PRO A 230 -18.18 18.12 2.28
N LYS A 231 -17.70 18.81 1.24
CA LYS A 231 -16.26 18.85 0.93
C LYS A 231 -15.57 19.83 1.88
N LEU A 232 -14.52 19.39 2.57
CA LEU A 232 -13.81 20.23 3.55
C LEU A 232 -12.96 21.31 2.85
N SER A 233 -12.50 21.05 1.61
CA SER A 233 -11.76 22.03 0.81
C SER A 233 -12.53 23.33 0.54
N GLU A 234 -13.87 23.28 0.54
CA GLU A 234 -14.74 24.45 0.34
C GLU A 234 -14.98 25.23 1.66
N LEU A 235 -14.54 24.69 2.80
CA LEU A 235 -14.82 25.21 4.15
C LEU A 235 -13.59 25.75 4.89
N GLU A 236 -12.42 25.83 4.22
CA GLU A 236 -11.14 26.31 4.79
C GLU A 236 -10.71 25.64 6.11
N MET A 237 -11.16 24.41 6.35
CA MET A 237 -10.83 23.64 7.56
C MET A 237 -9.56 22.82 7.30
N ASN A 238 -8.51 23.08 8.08
CA ASN A 238 -7.28 22.26 8.09
C ASN A 238 -7.58 20.84 8.59
N ASP A 239 -6.67 19.88 8.31
CA ASP A 239 -6.69 18.40 8.50
C ASP A 239 -7.21 17.79 9.84
N GLN A 240 -7.83 18.59 10.70
CA GLN A 240 -8.56 18.14 11.89
C GLN A 240 -9.97 17.66 11.53
N MET A 241 -10.49 16.75 12.35
CA MET A 241 -11.85 16.19 12.20
C MET A 241 -12.89 17.31 12.33
N ALA A 242 -13.57 17.63 11.23
CA ALA A 242 -14.60 18.65 11.21
C ALA A 242 -15.91 18.09 11.80
N THR A 243 -16.56 18.85 12.68
CA THR A 243 -17.85 18.46 13.28
C THR A 243 -18.93 19.45 12.86
N PHE A 244 -20.04 18.92 12.39
CA PHE A 244 -21.20 19.63 11.87
C PHE A 244 -22.40 19.35 12.75
N ASN A 245 -23.08 20.42 13.16
CA ASN A 245 -24.26 20.33 14.02
C ASN A 245 -25.53 20.66 13.23
N GLY A 246 -26.58 19.91 13.48
CA GLY A 246 -27.93 20.15 13.01
C GLY A 246 -28.94 19.90 14.12
N THR A 247 -30.19 20.29 13.86
CA THR A 247 -31.28 20.10 14.82
C THR A 247 -32.50 19.57 14.08
N LEU A 248 -33.05 18.44 14.54
CA LEU A 248 -34.38 18.00 14.14
C LEU A 248 -35.40 18.53 15.15
N SER A 249 -36.34 19.33 14.67
CA SER A 249 -37.50 19.82 15.40
C SER A 249 -38.68 18.85 15.25
N VAL A 250 -39.34 18.54 16.36
CA VAL A 250 -40.60 17.78 16.43
C VAL A 250 -41.65 18.73 16.98
N ALA A 251 -42.64 19.08 16.16
CA ALA A 251 -43.74 19.97 16.50
C ALA A 251 -45.09 19.25 16.36
N MET A 252 -46.13 19.79 17.00
CA MET A 252 -47.50 19.32 16.79
C MET A 252 -48.14 20.01 15.60
N ILE A 253 -48.90 19.27 14.80
CA ILE A 253 -49.66 19.84 13.70
C ILE A 253 -50.81 20.68 14.27
N GLY A 254 -50.95 21.92 13.80
CA GLY A 254 -52.01 22.84 14.24
C GLY A 254 -51.66 23.71 15.45
N ILE A 255 -50.52 23.46 16.11
CA ILE A 255 -50.07 24.22 17.27
C ILE A 255 -48.64 24.71 16.99
N ASN A 256 -48.38 26.00 17.17
CA ASN A 256 -47.08 26.60 16.83
C ASN A 256 -46.02 26.40 17.94
N THR A 257 -45.89 25.16 18.44
CA THR A 257 -45.01 24.81 19.56
C THR A 257 -44.15 23.61 19.22
N VAL A 258 -42.84 23.76 19.42
CA VAL A 258 -41.87 22.66 19.27
C VAL A 258 -41.89 21.84 20.54
N LEU A 259 -42.31 20.57 20.43
CA LEU A 259 -42.31 19.62 21.54
C LEU A 259 -40.89 19.15 21.86
N LYS A 260 -40.06 18.95 20.82
CA LYS A 260 -38.69 18.49 21.03
C LYS A 260 -37.71 18.93 19.95
N ALA A 261 -36.49 19.24 20.38
CA ALA A 261 -35.32 19.42 19.52
C ALA A 261 -34.33 18.27 19.75
N VAL A 262 -33.98 17.55 18.69
CA VAL A 262 -33.00 16.45 18.70
C VAL A 262 -31.70 16.95 18.07
N SER A 263 -30.59 16.85 18.78
CA SER A 263 -29.27 17.26 18.29
C SER A 263 -28.74 16.23 17.29
N LEU A 264 -28.40 16.69 16.09
CA LEU A 264 -27.76 15.90 15.04
C LEU A 264 -26.29 16.33 14.95
N ILE A 265 -25.38 15.38 15.08
CA ILE A 265 -23.94 15.66 15.06
C ILE A 265 -23.29 14.76 14.03
N GLY A 266 -22.76 15.34 12.97
CA GLY A 266 -22.02 14.65 11.93
C GLY A 266 -20.55 15.01 12.01
N SER A 267 -19.66 14.05 11.81
CA SER A 267 -18.22 14.34 11.73
C SER A 267 -17.67 13.88 10.40
N VAL A 268 -16.75 14.68 9.85
CA VAL A 268 -16.06 14.36 8.60
C VAL A 268 -14.56 14.30 8.89
N GLY A 269 -13.95 13.20 8.46
CA GLY A 269 -12.52 13.01 8.55
C GLY A 269 -11.90 12.71 7.19
N SER A 270 -10.58 12.69 7.16
CA SER A 270 -9.79 12.37 5.98
C SER A 270 -8.90 11.16 6.27
N ALA A 271 -8.73 10.29 5.26
CA ALA A 271 -7.67 9.29 5.25
C ALA A 271 -6.46 9.88 4.51
N SER A 272 -5.29 9.87 5.15
CA SER A 272 -4.06 10.42 4.58
C SER A 272 -2.91 9.45 4.82
N LEU A 273 -2.19 9.10 3.76
CA LEU A 273 -1.13 8.10 3.83
C LEU A 273 0.25 8.77 3.83
N ALA A 274 1.04 8.44 4.84
CA ALA A 274 2.46 8.78 4.90
C ALA A 274 3.30 7.50 4.90
N VAL A 275 4.43 7.55 4.21
CA VAL A 275 5.43 6.48 4.20
C VAL A 275 6.53 6.84 5.20
N GLN A 276 6.86 5.92 6.11
CA GLN A 276 7.88 6.15 7.15
C GLN A 276 9.06 5.17 7.05
N PRO A 277 10.31 5.64 6.91
CA PRO A 277 10.71 7.02 6.62
C PRO A 277 10.27 7.45 5.21
N PRO A 278 10.22 8.75 4.89
CA PRO A 278 9.94 9.21 3.53
C PRO A 278 10.99 8.65 2.56
N VAL A 279 10.55 7.91 1.55
CA VAL A 279 11.42 7.27 0.56
C VAL A 279 11.19 7.93 -0.80
N GLY A 280 12.25 8.47 -1.39
CA GLY A 280 12.20 8.96 -2.78
C GLY A 280 12.14 7.82 -3.80
N LYS A 281 13.10 6.89 -3.73
CA LYS A 281 13.19 5.71 -4.61
C LYS A 281 13.58 4.47 -3.80
N LEU A 282 12.78 3.42 -3.88
CA LEU A 282 12.98 2.18 -3.15
C LEU A 282 13.74 1.16 -4.03
N LEU A 283 14.88 0.69 -3.55
CA LEU A 283 15.66 -0.37 -4.19
C LEU A 283 15.20 -1.73 -3.66
N LEU A 284 14.66 -2.56 -4.54
CA LEU A 284 14.13 -3.87 -4.25
C LEU A 284 15.11 -4.95 -4.68
N SER A 285 15.21 -6.00 -3.87
CA SER A 285 16.01 -7.19 -4.13
C SER A 285 15.13 -8.44 -4.00
N ASN A 286 15.75 -9.61 -4.10
CA ASN A 286 15.05 -10.88 -3.89
C ASN A 286 14.67 -11.08 -2.41
N GLU A 287 15.28 -10.32 -1.50
CA GLU A 287 14.91 -10.30 -0.10
C GLU A 287 13.74 -9.32 0.13
N PRO A 288 12.78 -9.65 1.02
CA PRO A 288 11.63 -8.79 1.29
C PRO A 288 12.02 -7.45 1.91
N THR A 289 11.75 -6.37 1.19
CA THR A 289 11.86 -5.01 1.72
C THR A 289 10.55 -4.64 2.41
N ILE A 290 10.62 -4.16 3.66
CA ILE A 290 9.46 -3.75 4.45
C ILE A 290 9.24 -2.25 4.29
N LEU A 291 8.03 -1.88 3.87
CA LEU A 291 7.57 -0.50 3.77
C LEU A 291 6.54 -0.24 4.87
N ASN A 292 6.81 0.71 5.75
CA ASN A 292 5.86 1.10 6.79
C ASN A 292 4.93 2.20 6.26
N LEU A 293 3.66 1.86 6.19
CA LEU A 293 2.58 2.76 5.79
C LEU A 293 1.86 3.24 7.04
N CYS A 294 1.81 4.55 7.25
CA CYS A 294 1.14 5.18 8.38
C CYS A 294 -0.04 6.01 7.88
N ASN A 295 -1.22 5.80 8.48
CA ASN A 295 -2.34 6.70 8.24
C ASN A 295 -2.23 7.90 9.20
N THR A 296 -1.89 9.06 8.64
CA THR A 296 -1.81 10.34 9.36
C THR A 296 -3.14 11.08 9.37
N GLY A 297 -4.18 10.52 8.74
CA GLY A 297 -5.53 11.05 8.75
C GLY A 297 -6.29 10.78 10.05
N THR A 298 -7.55 11.20 10.07
CA THR A 298 -8.46 11.13 11.23
C THR A 298 -9.43 9.95 11.18
N ILE A 299 -9.55 9.27 10.03
CA ILE A 299 -10.40 8.07 9.84
C ILE A 299 -9.61 6.92 9.21
N THR A 300 -10.11 5.69 9.37
CA THR A 300 -9.53 4.50 8.73
C THR A 300 -9.61 4.61 7.21
N GLY A 301 -8.48 4.34 6.53
CA GLY A 301 -8.41 4.34 5.07
C GLY A 301 -8.12 2.96 4.51
N VAL A 302 -8.75 2.63 3.38
CA VAL A 302 -8.52 1.39 2.63
C VAL A 302 -7.79 1.71 1.33
N TRP A 303 -6.56 1.23 1.22
CA TRP A 303 -5.65 1.55 0.12
C TRP A 303 -5.46 0.36 -0.80
N ALA A 304 -5.84 0.52 -2.07
CA ALA A 304 -5.55 -0.43 -3.13
C ALA A 304 -4.12 -0.25 -3.63
N VAL A 305 -3.40 -1.37 -3.72
CA VAL A 305 -1.99 -1.40 -4.11
C VAL A 305 -1.87 -1.85 -5.56
N LYS A 306 -1.31 -0.99 -6.41
CA LYS A 306 -1.13 -1.22 -7.86
C LYS A 306 0.30 -0.95 -8.28
N PHE A 307 0.75 -1.58 -9.36
CA PHE A 307 2.05 -1.31 -9.97
C PHE A 307 1.87 -0.71 -11.36
N ARG A 308 2.76 0.24 -11.71
CA ARG A 308 2.89 0.79 -13.07
C ARG A 308 4.36 0.73 -13.48
N CYS A 309 4.69 0.11 -14.61
CA CYS A 309 6.07 0.02 -15.10
C CYS A 309 6.38 1.16 -16.07
N LYS A 310 7.62 1.66 -16.05
CA LYS A 310 8.08 2.68 -17.01
C LYS A 310 8.40 2.08 -18.39
N ILE A 311 8.77 0.79 -18.45
CA ILE A 311 9.26 0.12 -19.66
C ILE A 311 8.70 -1.31 -19.68
N GLY A 312 7.70 -1.61 -20.53
CA GLY A 312 7.19 -2.97 -20.74
C GLY A 312 5.68 -3.06 -21.01
N THR A 313 5.29 -4.06 -21.81
CA THR A 313 3.90 -4.44 -22.11
C THR A 313 3.16 -4.92 -20.86
N GLU A 314 1.87 -4.59 -20.75
CA GLU A 314 0.99 -4.98 -19.65
C GLU A 314 1.00 -6.51 -19.44
N GLY A 315 1.39 -6.99 -18.26
CA GLY A 315 1.13 -8.38 -17.85
C GLY A 315 2.22 -9.12 -17.08
N GLN A 316 3.49 -8.70 -17.11
CA GLN A 316 4.56 -9.31 -16.30
C GLN A 316 5.36 -8.25 -15.53
N PHE A 317 4.93 -8.00 -14.29
CA PHE A 317 5.62 -7.09 -13.37
C PHE A 317 6.62 -7.90 -12.53
N PRO A 318 7.94 -7.62 -12.56
CA PRO A 318 8.94 -8.35 -11.76
C PRO A 318 8.92 -7.96 -10.27
N PHE A 319 7.83 -7.38 -9.79
CA PHE A 319 7.63 -6.91 -8.42
C PHE A 319 6.42 -7.59 -7.81
N LYS A 320 6.55 -8.08 -6.58
CA LYS A 320 5.46 -8.70 -5.82
C LYS A 320 5.24 -7.92 -4.54
N VAL A 321 3.97 -7.79 -4.15
CA VAL A 321 3.55 -7.20 -2.89
C VAL A 321 2.84 -8.24 -2.02
N SER A 322 2.93 -8.12 -0.69
CA SER A 322 2.26 -9.02 0.25
C SER A 322 0.74 -8.91 0.26
N ALA A 323 0.19 -7.74 -0.07
CA ALA A 323 -1.24 -7.47 -0.05
C ALA A 323 -1.63 -6.47 -1.16
N ASN A 324 -2.75 -6.73 -1.82
CA ASN A 324 -3.29 -5.86 -2.89
C ASN A 324 -4.25 -4.79 -2.34
N LYS A 325 -4.68 -4.94 -1.08
CA LYS A 325 -5.46 -3.97 -0.33
C LYS A 325 -4.97 -3.95 1.11
N VAL A 326 -4.85 -2.77 1.70
CA VAL A 326 -4.47 -2.60 3.10
C VAL A 326 -5.41 -1.63 3.78
N GLU A 327 -5.95 -2.04 4.92
CA GLU A 327 -6.72 -1.19 5.82
C GLU A 327 -5.79 -0.65 6.91
N ILE A 328 -5.81 0.66 7.11
CA ILE A 328 -4.91 1.35 8.04
C ILE A 328 -5.71 2.31 8.90
N HIS A 329 -5.75 2.04 10.20
CA HIS A 329 -6.41 2.86 11.20
C HIS A 329 -5.61 4.14 11.48
N PRO A 330 -6.24 5.25 11.88
CA PRO A 330 -5.56 6.48 12.28
C PRO A 330 -4.43 6.21 13.30
N GLY A 331 -3.24 6.75 13.04
CA GLY A 331 -2.07 6.58 13.92
C GLY A 331 -1.49 5.17 13.96
N SER A 332 -2.05 4.21 13.23
CA SER A 332 -1.49 2.85 13.10
C SER A 332 -0.48 2.77 11.96
N VAL A 333 0.47 1.87 12.12
CA VAL A 333 1.48 1.55 11.11
C VAL A 333 1.22 0.14 10.58
N ASN A 334 1.06 0.01 9.27
CA ASN A 334 0.92 -1.27 8.59
C ASN A 334 2.18 -1.56 7.75
N GLN A 335 2.61 -2.82 7.73
CA GLN A 335 3.84 -3.24 7.05
C GLN A 335 3.51 -3.89 5.71
N LEU A 336 3.87 -3.22 4.62
CA LEU A 336 3.76 -3.74 3.28
C LEU A 336 5.09 -4.35 2.85
N LYS A 337 5.11 -5.65 2.50
CA LYS A 337 6.34 -6.33 2.05
C LYS A 337 6.41 -6.32 0.54
N LEU A 338 7.55 -5.88 0.01
CA LEU A 338 7.83 -5.76 -1.42
C LEU A 338 9.03 -6.63 -1.78
N VAL A 339 8.93 -7.39 -2.87
CA VAL A 339 9.99 -8.29 -3.35
C VAL A 339 10.19 -8.10 -4.86
N TYR A 340 11.44 -8.09 -5.30
CA TYR A 340 11.81 -8.16 -6.71
C TYR A 340 12.15 -9.61 -7.09
N PHE A 341 11.61 -10.10 -8.21
CA PHE A 341 11.87 -11.46 -8.72
C PHE A 341 12.35 -11.49 -10.17
N GLY A 342 12.69 -10.33 -10.73
CA GLY A 342 13.26 -10.23 -12.07
C GLY A 342 14.74 -10.61 -12.13
N PRO A 343 15.34 -10.61 -13.33
CA PRO A 343 16.77 -10.89 -13.52
C PRO A 343 17.66 -9.89 -12.77
N HIS A 344 18.77 -10.35 -12.18
CA HIS A 344 19.71 -9.47 -11.48
C HIS A 344 20.48 -8.53 -12.41
N ASP A 345 20.72 -8.94 -13.65
CA ASP A 345 21.57 -8.23 -14.62
C ASP A 345 20.76 -7.27 -15.51
N THR A 346 19.52 -6.97 -15.14
CA THR A 346 18.64 -6.05 -15.87
C THR A 346 17.98 -5.12 -14.89
N LEU A 347 18.16 -3.81 -15.09
CA LEU A 347 17.49 -2.79 -14.29
C LEU A 347 16.02 -2.69 -14.73
N ASN A 348 15.11 -2.93 -13.79
CA ASN A 348 13.68 -2.72 -13.98
C ASN A 348 13.20 -1.60 -13.07
N GLU A 349 12.44 -0.65 -13.64
CA GLU A 349 11.89 0.49 -12.91
C GLU A 349 10.36 0.53 -13.00
N GLY A 350 9.74 0.95 -11.91
CA GLY A 350 8.30 1.11 -11.81
C GLY A 350 7.87 2.09 -10.73
N THR A 351 6.56 2.20 -10.57
CA THR A 351 5.90 3.03 -9.59
C THR A 351 4.90 2.17 -8.85
N LEU A 352 5.05 2.09 -7.53
CA LEU A 352 4.03 1.57 -6.63
C LEU A 352 2.99 2.67 -6.41
N ILE A 353 1.73 2.36 -6.67
CA ILE A 353 0.59 3.27 -6.58
C ILE A 353 -0.29 2.76 -5.44
N LEU A 354 -0.50 3.60 -4.44
CA LEU A 354 -1.39 3.38 -3.30
C LEU A 354 -2.58 4.31 -3.49
N GLU A 355 -3.71 3.75 -3.91
CA GLU A 355 -4.92 4.49 -4.22
C GLU A 355 -5.96 4.23 -3.13
N GLU A 356 -6.42 5.28 -2.46
CA GLU A 356 -7.48 5.21 -1.48
C GLU A 356 -8.82 4.92 -2.17
N THR A 357 -9.55 3.93 -1.67
CA THR A 357 -10.68 3.32 -2.40
C THR A 357 -11.90 4.25 -2.50
N SER A 358 -12.05 5.22 -1.61
CA SER A 358 -13.26 6.02 -1.43
C SER A 358 -13.16 7.42 -2.02
N ASN A 359 -12.00 8.09 -1.93
CA ASN A 359 -11.76 9.41 -2.51
C ASN A 359 -10.79 9.41 -3.71
N GLY A 360 -10.12 8.29 -3.98
CA GLY A 360 -9.17 8.18 -5.07
C GLY A 360 -7.85 8.92 -4.82
N ASN A 361 -7.53 9.26 -3.56
CA ASN A 361 -6.24 9.85 -3.22
C ASN A 361 -5.11 8.88 -3.57
N ILE A 362 -4.09 9.39 -4.26
CA ILE A 362 -3.00 8.57 -4.76
C ILE A 362 -1.69 8.96 -4.08
N ALA A 363 -1.06 8.01 -3.41
CA ALA A 363 0.35 8.08 -3.03
C ALA A 363 1.17 7.22 -4.00
N THR A 364 2.28 7.76 -4.50
CA THR A 364 3.17 7.04 -5.43
C THR A 364 4.57 6.93 -4.86
N ILE A 365 5.20 5.78 -5.08
CA ILE A 365 6.56 5.50 -4.64
C ILE A 365 7.32 4.92 -5.83
N GLU A 366 8.44 5.53 -6.19
CA GLU A 366 9.30 4.97 -7.23
C GLU A 366 10.02 3.71 -6.71
N ILE A 367 10.01 2.65 -7.51
CA ILE A 367 10.68 1.39 -7.19
C ILE A 367 11.65 1.01 -8.31
N ALA A 368 12.78 0.41 -7.95
CA ALA A 368 13.71 -0.18 -8.90
C ALA A 368 14.25 -1.50 -8.37
N GLY A 369 14.46 -2.46 -9.27
CA GLY A 369 15.04 -3.77 -8.96
C GLY A 369 16.04 -4.20 -10.02
N GLY A 370 16.99 -5.04 -9.63
CA GLY A 370 18.11 -5.46 -10.48
C GLY A 370 19.24 -4.42 -10.55
N SER A 371 20.25 -4.70 -11.35
CA SER A 371 21.42 -3.84 -11.53
C SER A 371 21.83 -3.77 -13.00
N ASP A 372 22.22 -2.58 -13.44
CA ASP A 372 22.93 -2.38 -14.71
C ASP A 372 24.44 -2.68 -14.58
N ARG A 373 24.90 -3.12 -13.39
CA ARG A 373 26.31 -3.37 -13.09
C ARG A 373 26.61 -4.87 -13.02
N PRO A 374 27.56 -5.40 -13.84
CA PRO A 374 27.92 -6.80 -13.79
C PRO A 374 28.70 -7.14 -12.51
N LYS A 375 28.35 -8.24 -11.81
CA LYS A 375 29.03 -8.72 -10.58
C LYS A 375 30.48 -9.19 -10.80
N SER A 376 30.89 -9.44 -12.03
CA SER A 376 32.24 -9.88 -12.39
C SER A 376 32.65 -9.30 -13.75
N PHE A 377 33.96 -9.22 -14.01
CA PHE A 377 34.46 -8.69 -15.28
C PHE A 377 33.86 -9.47 -16.47
N PRO A 378 33.16 -8.82 -17.41
CA PRO A 378 32.24 -9.48 -18.33
C PRO A 378 32.91 -10.22 -19.50
N ILE A 379 34.25 -10.20 -19.56
CA ILE A 379 35.03 -10.88 -20.58
C ILE A 379 35.78 -12.06 -19.98
N LYS A 380 35.56 -13.26 -20.52
CA LYS A 380 36.34 -14.47 -20.25
C LYS A 380 37.51 -14.56 -21.21
N THR A 381 38.65 -15.06 -20.72
CA THR A 381 39.88 -15.22 -21.48
C THR A 381 40.37 -16.66 -21.40
N ASN A 382 40.96 -17.20 -22.48
CA ASN A 382 41.53 -18.55 -22.48
C ASN A 382 42.84 -18.67 -21.70
N TYR A 383 43.54 -17.54 -21.49
CA TYR A 383 44.76 -17.49 -20.69
C TYR A 383 44.69 -16.38 -19.63
N ASN A 384 45.33 -16.62 -18.49
CA ASN A 384 45.65 -15.61 -17.46
C ASN A 384 47.15 -15.25 -17.45
N ASN A 385 47.96 -16.01 -18.18
CA ASN A 385 49.40 -15.84 -18.34
C ASN A 385 49.80 -16.32 -19.75
N MET A 386 50.62 -15.52 -20.46
CA MET A 386 51.16 -15.85 -21.77
C MET A 386 52.69 -15.67 -21.78
N SER A 387 53.41 -16.64 -22.35
CA SER A 387 54.87 -16.63 -22.42
C SER A 387 55.41 -16.71 -23.86
N TRP A 388 56.51 -16.01 -24.14
CA TRP A 388 57.25 -16.07 -25.40
C TRP A 388 58.70 -16.46 -25.14
N VAL A 389 59.19 -17.45 -25.89
CA VAL A 389 60.60 -17.89 -25.85
C VAL A 389 61.46 -17.21 -26.92
N ARG A 390 60.82 -16.55 -27.89
CA ARG A 390 61.41 -15.76 -28.97
C ARG A 390 60.43 -14.68 -29.40
N ALA A 391 60.92 -13.64 -30.07
CA ALA A 391 60.07 -12.61 -30.67
C ALA A 391 59.00 -13.24 -31.58
N GLY A 392 57.77 -12.74 -31.53
CA GLY A 392 56.67 -13.27 -32.32
C GLY A 392 55.27 -12.93 -31.80
N ARG A 393 54.26 -13.36 -32.57
CA ARG A 393 52.84 -13.08 -32.35
C ARG A 393 52.13 -14.27 -31.69
N LYS A 394 51.30 -14.01 -30.69
CA LYS A 394 50.32 -14.98 -30.15
C LYS A 394 48.96 -14.32 -30.01
N GLU A 395 47.90 -15.12 -29.98
CA GLU A 395 46.53 -14.63 -29.89
C GLU A 395 45.89 -15.02 -28.54
N LEU A 396 45.16 -14.07 -27.96
CA LEU A 396 44.35 -14.24 -26.77
C LEU A 396 42.87 -14.22 -27.17
N SER A 397 42.10 -15.25 -26.82
CA SER A 397 40.67 -15.28 -27.12
C SER A 397 39.89 -14.57 -26.00
N LEU A 398 39.09 -13.58 -26.37
CA LEU A 398 38.23 -12.79 -25.49
C LEU A 398 36.77 -13.11 -25.79
N LYS A 399 36.01 -13.58 -24.81
CA LYS A 399 34.58 -13.90 -24.97
C LYS A 399 33.72 -13.05 -24.05
N ASN A 400 32.74 -12.34 -24.60
CA ASN A 400 31.67 -11.71 -23.85
C ASN A 400 30.78 -12.78 -23.20
N SER A 401 30.68 -12.78 -21.88
CA SER A 401 29.80 -13.69 -21.14
C SER A 401 28.42 -13.12 -20.85
N THR A 402 28.13 -11.88 -21.27
CA THR A 402 26.82 -11.25 -21.11
C THR A 402 26.01 -11.33 -22.40
N ASN A 403 24.70 -11.16 -22.25
CA ASN A 403 23.71 -11.02 -23.31
C ASN A 403 23.58 -9.57 -23.82
N GLN A 404 24.47 -8.67 -23.41
CA GLN A 404 24.45 -7.25 -23.78
C GLN A 404 25.67 -6.88 -24.63
N ARG A 405 25.55 -5.79 -25.39
CA ARG A 405 26.69 -5.19 -26.09
C ARG A 405 27.60 -4.49 -25.08
N ILE A 406 28.89 -4.78 -25.12
CA ILE A 406 29.88 -4.22 -24.19
C ILE A 406 31.11 -3.67 -24.91
N GLN A 407 31.82 -2.76 -24.23
CA GLN A 407 33.08 -2.20 -24.69
C GLN A 407 34.14 -2.34 -23.60
N ILE A 408 35.36 -2.71 -23.99
CA ILE A 408 36.52 -2.79 -23.10
C ILE A 408 37.69 -2.02 -23.70
N ARG A 409 38.53 -1.45 -22.82
CA ARG A 409 39.83 -0.89 -23.16
C ARG A 409 40.92 -1.89 -22.83
N CYS A 410 41.84 -2.10 -23.77
CA CYS A 410 42.98 -2.99 -23.67
C CYS A 410 44.25 -2.14 -23.66
N GLN A 411 45.09 -2.29 -22.64
CA GLN A 411 46.35 -1.56 -22.53
C GLN A 411 47.45 -2.50 -22.06
N ILE A 412 48.63 -2.43 -22.68
CA ILE A 412 49.81 -3.16 -22.20
C ILE A 412 50.60 -2.23 -21.28
N MET A 413 50.85 -2.70 -20.06
CA MET A 413 51.70 -2.03 -19.08
C MET A 413 53.04 -2.76 -18.97
N GLY A 414 54.12 -2.13 -19.43
CA GLY A 414 55.48 -2.69 -19.44
C GLY A 414 56.05 -2.84 -20.85
N ASP A 415 57.35 -3.10 -20.93
CA ASP A 415 58.10 -3.04 -22.19
C ASP A 415 58.15 -4.37 -22.94
N GLY A 416 58.42 -4.29 -24.25
CA GLY A 416 58.68 -5.45 -25.12
C GLY A 416 57.44 -6.10 -25.72
N PHE A 417 56.23 -5.60 -25.43
CA PHE A 417 54.98 -6.13 -25.97
C PHE A 417 54.13 -5.03 -26.59
N MET A 418 53.40 -5.36 -27.66
CA MET A 418 52.48 -4.46 -28.34
C MET A 418 51.22 -5.21 -28.79
N LEU A 419 50.12 -4.47 -28.98
CA LEU A 419 48.90 -4.99 -29.60
C LEU A 419 48.99 -4.80 -31.12
N ASP A 420 48.73 -5.86 -31.86
CA ASP A 420 48.84 -5.88 -33.32
C ASP A 420 47.47 -5.61 -33.95
N SER A 421 47.11 -4.32 -34.06
CA SER A 421 45.85 -3.91 -34.68
C SER A 421 46.00 -2.64 -35.52
N PRO A 422 45.29 -2.54 -36.66
CA PRO A 422 45.32 -1.35 -37.50
C PRO A 422 44.72 -0.14 -36.76
N GLY A 423 45.43 0.99 -36.77
CA GLY A 423 44.96 2.27 -36.19
C GLY A 423 45.31 2.52 -34.72
N VAL A 424 46.24 1.76 -34.13
CA VAL A 424 46.75 2.05 -32.77
C VAL A 424 47.67 3.26 -32.84
N GLU A 425 47.14 4.43 -32.49
CA GLU A 425 47.97 5.61 -32.21
C GLU A 425 48.87 5.33 -31.00
N SER A 426 50.03 6.00 -31.01
CA SER A 426 51.18 5.90 -30.11
C SER A 426 50.92 6.15 -28.60
N ARG A 427 49.66 6.09 -28.15
CA ARG A 427 49.22 6.22 -26.75
C ARG A 427 48.67 4.92 -26.12
N GLY A 428 48.92 3.76 -26.75
CA GLY A 428 48.94 2.47 -26.05
C GLY A 428 47.62 1.92 -25.50
N THR A 429 46.46 2.48 -25.88
CA THR A 429 45.13 1.99 -25.46
C THR A 429 44.29 1.60 -26.68
N TYR A 430 43.76 0.38 -26.69
CA TYR A 430 42.97 -0.18 -27.78
C TYR A 430 41.56 -0.54 -27.30
N VAL A 431 40.52 -0.05 -27.98
CA VAL A 431 39.12 -0.26 -27.58
C VAL A 431 38.48 -1.36 -28.42
N LEU A 432 37.91 -2.36 -27.74
CA LEU A 432 37.19 -3.48 -28.37
C LEU A 432 35.71 -3.45 -28.01
N SER A 433 34.86 -3.54 -29.04
CA SER A 433 33.41 -3.70 -28.88
C SER A 433 33.02 -5.16 -29.10
N PHE A 434 32.14 -5.69 -28.24
CA PHE A 434 31.56 -7.03 -28.35
C PHE A 434 30.04 -6.94 -28.38
N GLY A 435 29.40 -7.66 -29.29
CA GLY A 435 27.98 -8.00 -29.24
C GLY A 435 27.67 -9.07 -28.17
N PRO A 436 26.38 -9.38 -27.96
CA PRO A 436 25.95 -10.42 -27.03
C PRO A 436 26.65 -11.76 -27.31
N CYS A 437 27.25 -12.37 -26.28
CA CYS A 437 27.92 -13.68 -26.37
C CYS A 437 29.08 -13.79 -27.39
N GLU A 438 29.54 -12.68 -27.97
CA GLU A 438 30.56 -12.66 -29.03
C GLU A 438 31.95 -13.06 -28.53
N CYS A 439 32.74 -13.72 -29.38
CA CYS A 439 34.14 -14.07 -29.13
C CYS A 439 35.05 -13.41 -30.17
N ARG A 440 36.14 -12.78 -29.74
CA ARG A 440 37.13 -12.14 -30.62
C ARG A 440 38.56 -12.50 -30.22
N PRO A 441 39.47 -12.71 -31.18
CA PRO A 441 40.90 -12.82 -30.91
C PRO A 441 41.53 -11.43 -30.71
N LEU A 442 42.44 -11.33 -29.75
CA LEU A 442 43.31 -10.17 -29.52
C LEU A 442 44.77 -10.59 -29.73
N PRO A 443 45.42 -10.15 -30.82
CA PRO A 443 46.81 -10.49 -31.08
C PRO A 443 47.76 -9.64 -30.23
N VAL A 444 48.67 -10.33 -29.54
CA VAL A 444 49.75 -9.75 -28.74
C VAL A 444 51.08 -10.12 -29.39
N VAL A 445 51.88 -9.10 -29.69
CA VAL A 445 53.20 -9.25 -30.30
C VAL A 445 54.27 -8.99 -29.26
N PHE A 446 55.19 -9.94 -29.12
CA PHE A 446 56.42 -9.76 -28.36
C PHE A 446 57.52 -9.29 -29.30
N ALA A 447 57.90 -8.03 -29.16
CA ALA A 447 58.95 -7.35 -29.92
C ALA A 447 59.93 -6.70 -28.91
N PRO A 448 60.83 -7.50 -28.31
CA PRO A 448 61.71 -7.02 -27.26
C PRO A 448 62.73 -6.02 -27.79
N ASN A 449 62.97 -4.97 -27.02
CA ASN A 449 64.02 -3.97 -27.26
C ASN A 449 65.39 -4.38 -26.64
N SER A 450 65.46 -5.52 -25.95
CA SER A 450 66.68 -6.02 -25.32
C SER A 450 66.69 -7.55 -25.22
N CYS A 451 67.85 -8.13 -24.89
CA CYS A 451 68.00 -9.58 -24.65
C CYS A 451 67.67 -10.00 -23.21
N LEU A 452 67.21 -9.06 -22.38
CA LEU A 452 66.80 -9.35 -21.00
C LEU A 452 65.37 -9.91 -20.97
N PRO A 453 64.97 -10.65 -19.92
CA PRO A 453 63.57 -11.05 -19.77
C PRO A 453 62.67 -9.84 -19.55
N HIS A 454 61.62 -9.74 -20.37
CA HIS A 454 60.56 -8.75 -20.25
C HIS A 454 59.38 -9.32 -19.48
N ALA A 455 58.79 -8.48 -18.63
CA ALA A 455 57.52 -8.75 -17.97
C ALA A 455 56.60 -7.55 -18.19
N ALA A 456 55.38 -7.82 -18.64
CA ALA A 456 54.34 -6.83 -18.82
C ALA A 456 52.99 -7.39 -18.36
N ALA A 457 51.99 -6.53 -18.28
CA ALA A 457 50.62 -6.92 -18.00
C ALA A 457 49.68 -6.32 -19.04
N LEU A 458 48.90 -7.18 -19.71
CA LEU A 458 47.75 -6.73 -20.50
C LEU A 458 46.60 -6.44 -19.54
N HIS A 459 46.22 -5.18 -19.43
CA HIS A 459 45.13 -4.68 -18.62
C HIS A 459 43.89 -4.52 -19.49
N LEU A 460 42.84 -5.25 -19.15
CA LEU A 460 41.51 -5.15 -19.75
C LEU A 460 40.62 -4.40 -18.78
N VAL A 461 40.06 -3.26 -19.19
CA VAL A 461 39.24 -2.38 -18.36
C VAL A 461 37.86 -2.23 -18.99
N PHE A 462 36.80 -2.31 -18.19
CA PHE A 462 35.45 -2.14 -18.68
C PHE A 462 35.17 -0.66 -18.94
N ASP A 463 34.73 -0.30 -20.15
CA ASP A 463 34.71 1.09 -20.60
C ASP A 463 33.74 1.98 -19.79
N LYS A 464 32.57 1.43 -19.44
CA LYS A 464 31.55 2.13 -18.62
C LYS A 464 31.93 2.26 -17.15
N ASN A 465 32.89 1.46 -16.66
CA ASN A 465 33.29 1.48 -15.25
C ASN A 465 34.75 0.99 -15.08
N SER A 466 35.65 1.93 -14.79
CA SER A 466 37.09 1.67 -14.59
C SER A 466 37.41 0.77 -13.39
N ASP A 467 36.48 0.60 -12.45
CA ASP A 467 36.68 -0.21 -11.24
C ASP A 467 36.74 -1.72 -11.55
N TYR A 468 36.20 -2.14 -12.69
CA TYR A 468 36.22 -3.53 -13.13
C TYR A 468 37.30 -3.73 -14.17
N SER A 469 38.34 -4.47 -13.79
CA SER A 469 39.43 -4.81 -14.69
C SER A 469 40.00 -6.21 -14.48
N ARG A 470 40.66 -6.72 -15.52
CA ARG A 470 41.37 -8.00 -15.51
C ARG A 470 42.78 -7.79 -16.03
N LYS A 471 43.77 -8.41 -15.38
CA LYS A 471 45.17 -8.38 -15.81
C LYS A 471 45.62 -9.76 -16.29
N ILE A 472 46.30 -9.80 -17.42
CA ILE A 472 46.92 -11.01 -17.97
C ILE A 472 48.42 -10.79 -17.96
N LYS A 473 49.15 -11.72 -17.34
CA LYS A 473 50.61 -11.63 -17.23
C LYS A 473 51.25 -11.98 -18.56
N LEU A 474 52.15 -11.14 -19.04
CA LEU A 474 52.93 -11.34 -20.25
C LEU A 474 54.41 -11.52 -19.87
N HIS A 475 55.03 -12.57 -20.36
CA HIS A 475 56.44 -12.83 -20.14
C HIS A 475 57.14 -13.18 -21.43
N GLY A 476 58.31 -12.60 -21.66
CA GLY A 476 59.01 -12.75 -22.93
C GLY A 476 60.51 -12.70 -22.69
N CYS A 477 61.25 -13.41 -23.53
CA CYS A 477 62.69 -13.30 -23.57
C CYS A 477 63.16 -13.37 -25.02
N ALA A 478 64.00 -12.42 -25.43
CA ALA A 478 64.69 -12.52 -26.72
C ALA A 478 65.88 -13.48 -26.58
N SER A 479 65.67 -14.79 -26.80
CA SER A 479 66.79 -15.72 -26.91
C SER A 479 67.41 -15.60 -28.30
N ASN A 480 68.34 -14.67 -28.49
CA ASN A 480 69.23 -14.76 -29.65
C ASN A 480 70.16 -15.97 -29.44
N ASP A 481 70.54 -16.68 -30.52
CA ASP A 481 71.37 -17.89 -30.50
C ASP A 481 72.53 -17.80 -29.50
N SER A 482 72.37 -18.44 -28.34
CA SER A 482 73.23 -18.23 -27.19
C SER A 482 74.47 -19.13 -27.22
N VAL A 483 74.30 -20.39 -27.61
CA VAL A 483 75.38 -21.39 -27.63
C VAL A 483 75.55 -21.95 -29.03
N ARG A 484 76.80 -22.00 -29.52
CA ARG A 484 77.14 -22.52 -30.85
C ARG A 484 78.24 -23.57 -30.76
N TRP A 485 78.23 -24.53 -31.68
CA TRP A 485 79.32 -25.47 -31.88
C TRP A 485 80.60 -24.76 -32.30
N SER A 486 81.74 -25.29 -31.86
CA SER A 486 83.08 -24.79 -32.20
C SER A 486 83.81 -25.83 -33.05
N GLY A 487 84.22 -25.46 -34.26
CA GLY A 487 85.11 -26.28 -35.11
C GLY A 487 84.48 -27.52 -35.76
N LEU A 488 83.15 -27.58 -35.88
CA LEU A 488 82.42 -28.73 -36.47
C LEU A 488 81.57 -28.29 -37.67
N MET A 489 81.37 -29.17 -38.65
CA MET A 489 80.31 -29.02 -39.66
C MET A 489 78.95 -29.28 -38.98
N THR A 490 78.04 -28.31 -39.07
CA THR A 490 76.76 -28.32 -38.35
C THR A 490 75.59 -27.98 -39.25
N TYR A 491 74.43 -28.55 -38.94
CA TYR A 491 73.13 -28.10 -39.45
C TYR A 491 72.36 -27.46 -38.28
N GLY A 492 72.54 -26.14 -38.11
CA GLY A 492 71.97 -25.39 -36.99
C GLY A 492 72.43 -25.94 -35.63
N ASP A 493 71.48 -26.39 -34.82
CA ASP A 493 71.70 -26.93 -33.47
C ASP A 493 72.20 -28.39 -33.46
N THR A 494 72.43 -29.00 -34.62
CA THR A 494 72.85 -30.42 -34.73
C THR A 494 74.25 -30.55 -35.32
N ALA A 495 75.12 -31.27 -34.60
CA ALA A 495 76.46 -31.65 -35.05
C ALA A 495 76.49 -33.10 -35.53
N LEU A 496 77.19 -33.37 -36.64
CA LEU A 496 77.46 -34.72 -37.14
C LEU A 496 78.77 -35.24 -36.53
N VAL A 497 78.69 -36.35 -35.82
CA VAL A 497 79.82 -36.93 -35.09
C VAL A 497 80.44 -38.06 -35.88
N ARG A 498 81.77 -38.12 -35.95
CA ARG A 498 82.53 -39.22 -36.57
C ARG A 498 83.47 -39.85 -35.54
N ALA A 499 83.64 -41.17 -35.62
CA ALA A 499 84.63 -41.92 -34.84
C ALA A 499 85.93 -42.01 -35.65
N VAL A 500 86.94 -41.22 -35.29
CA VAL A 500 88.20 -41.12 -36.07
C VAL A 500 89.37 -41.85 -35.37
N SER A 501 89.36 -41.93 -34.04
CA SER A 501 90.43 -42.54 -33.23
C SER A 501 89.84 -43.18 -31.97
N ARG A 502 90.56 -44.14 -31.34
CA ARG A 502 90.21 -44.81 -30.05
C ARG A 502 90.21 -43.87 -28.83
N SER A 503 89.81 -42.63 -29.01
CA SER A 503 89.70 -41.59 -27.99
C SER A 503 88.24 -41.20 -27.81
N ASN A 504 87.90 -40.63 -26.66
CA ASN A 504 86.56 -40.07 -26.48
C ASN A 504 86.31 -38.96 -27.52
N ILE A 505 85.08 -38.85 -28.02
CA ILE A 505 84.75 -37.85 -29.04
C ILE A 505 84.32 -36.57 -28.33
N GLU A 506 85.14 -35.53 -28.43
CA GLU A 506 84.93 -34.25 -27.76
C GLU A 506 84.27 -33.23 -28.70
N LEU A 507 83.10 -32.73 -28.31
CA LEU A 507 82.34 -31.73 -29.05
C LEU A 507 82.32 -30.43 -28.24
N LYS A 508 83.02 -29.41 -28.74
CA LYS A 508 83.16 -28.12 -28.06
C LYS A 508 82.02 -27.17 -28.42
N LEU A 509 81.46 -26.54 -27.40
CA LEU A 509 80.42 -25.52 -27.47
C LEU A 509 80.92 -24.22 -26.88
N PHE A 510 80.50 -23.09 -27.45
CA PHE A 510 80.82 -21.76 -26.96
C PHE A 510 79.55 -20.96 -26.74
N ASN A 511 79.39 -20.45 -25.51
CA ASN A 511 78.33 -19.50 -25.17
C ASN A 511 78.75 -18.10 -25.62
N LYS A 512 78.18 -17.61 -26.73
CA LYS A 512 78.41 -16.23 -27.23
C LYS A 512 77.53 -15.19 -26.52
N SER A 513 76.57 -15.60 -25.69
CA SER A 513 75.68 -14.65 -25.02
C SER A 513 76.40 -13.84 -23.94
N SER A 514 75.81 -12.69 -23.59
CA SER A 514 76.25 -11.81 -22.50
C SER A 514 75.89 -12.33 -21.11
N GLY A 515 75.21 -13.48 -20.99
CA GLY A 515 74.78 -14.08 -19.73
C GLY A 515 75.00 -15.60 -19.69
N PRO A 516 74.63 -16.26 -18.58
CA PRO A 516 74.65 -17.71 -18.51
C PRO A 516 73.56 -18.34 -19.40
N ALA A 517 73.88 -19.48 -20.01
CA ALA A 517 72.97 -20.24 -20.87
C ALA A 517 72.88 -21.69 -20.40
N PHE A 518 71.67 -22.26 -20.37
CA PHE A 518 71.53 -23.69 -20.17
C PHE A 518 71.81 -24.44 -21.47
N LEU A 519 72.35 -25.63 -21.33
CA LEU A 519 72.64 -26.56 -22.40
C LEU A 519 72.01 -27.91 -22.05
N SER A 520 71.29 -28.50 -22.98
CA SER A 520 70.86 -29.90 -22.95
C SER A 520 71.13 -30.56 -24.31
N ALA A 521 72.14 -31.40 -24.39
CA ALA A 521 72.49 -32.19 -25.57
C ALA A 521 71.81 -33.57 -25.55
N ARG A 522 71.50 -34.09 -26.73
CA ARG A 522 71.03 -35.47 -26.93
C ARG A 522 71.78 -36.08 -28.10
N VAL A 523 72.16 -37.34 -28.00
CA VAL A 523 72.80 -38.11 -29.07
C VAL A 523 71.79 -39.04 -29.73
N HIS A 524 71.83 -39.13 -31.04
CA HIS A 524 71.08 -40.09 -31.84
C HIS A 524 72.04 -40.83 -32.76
N PHE A 525 72.19 -42.15 -32.55
CA PHE A 525 73.06 -42.97 -33.37
C PHE A 525 72.40 -43.26 -34.72
N ASN A 526 73.17 -43.21 -35.79
CA ASN A 526 72.70 -43.66 -37.11
C ASN A 526 72.33 -45.14 -37.05
N LEU A 527 71.38 -45.58 -37.89
CA LEU A 527 70.78 -46.93 -37.85
C LEU A 527 71.83 -48.05 -37.76
N GLN A 528 72.89 -47.97 -38.57
CA GLN A 528 73.99 -48.95 -38.60
C GLN A 528 74.77 -49.08 -37.28
N TYR A 529 74.79 -48.01 -36.47
CA TYR A 529 75.47 -47.92 -35.17
C TYR A 529 74.50 -47.93 -33.98
N ARG A 530 73.20 -48.11 -34.19
CA ARG A 530 72.20 -48.09 -33.10
C ARG A 530 72.46 -49.13 -32.01
N PHE A 531 73.11 -50.24 -32.35
CA PHE A 531 73.44 -51.32 -31.41
C PHE A 531 74.39 -50.90 -30.27
N ILE A 532 75.20 -49.84 -30.45
CA ILE A 532 76.07 -49.33 -29.37
C ILE A 532 75.39 -48.28 -28.48
N SER A 533 74.16 -47.87 -28.80
CA SER A 533 73.49 -46.77 -28.09
C SER A 533 73.24 -47.05 -26.61
N ALA A 534 73.05 -48.33 -26.22
CA ALA A 534 72.82 -48.73 -24.84
C ALA A 534 74.07 -48.61 -23.95
N ASP A 535 75.26 -48.76 -24.54
CA ASP A 535 76.55 -48.73 -23.82
C ASP A 535 77.29 -47.40 -24.01
N ALA A 536 76.75 -46.51 -24.85
CA ALA A 536 77.33 -45.21 -25.10
C ALA A 536 76.88 -44.20 -24.05
N GLU A 537 77.79 -43.31 -23.65
CA GLU A 537 77.54 -42.30 -22.62
C GLU A 537 77.85 -40.91 -23.19
N LEU A 538 76.89 -39.98 -23.06
CA LEU A 538 77.09 -38.57 -23.40
C LEU A 538 77.36 -37.76 -22.12
N VAL A 539 78.64 -37.54 -21.82
CA VAL A 539 79.09 -36.84 -20.62
C VAL A 539 79.05 -35.32 -20.85
N GLY A 540 78.61 -34.58 -19.83
CA GLY A 540 78.45 -33.13 -19.93
C GLY A 540 77.23 -32.70 -20.76
N GLN A 541 76.30 -33.62 -21.03
CA GLN A 541 75.11 -33.35 -21.84
C GLN A 541 74.14 -32.32 -21.24
N ARG A 542 74.18 -32.07 -19.92
CA ARG A 542 73.36 -31.04 -19.27
C ARG A 542 74.24 -30.13 -18.43
N ARG A 543 74.26 -28.83 -18.71
CA ARG A 543 75.07 -27.85 -17.97
C ARG A 543 74.50 -26.45 -18.08
N VAL A 544 74.82 -25.59 -17.11
CA VAL A 544 74.73 -24.12 -17.27
C VAL A 544 76.13 -23.61 -17.63
N MET A 545 76.25 -23.05 -18.83
CA MET A 545 77.45 -22.40 -19.32
C MET A 545 77.47 -20.95 -18.86
N GLY A 546 78.56 -20.51 -18.23
CA GLY A 546 78.76 -19.11 -17.86
C GLY A 546 78.83 -18.18 -19.09
N ARG A 547 78.78 -16.86 -18.86
CA ARG A 547 78.95 -15.84 -19.90
C ARG A 547 80.26 -16.05 -20.66
N ARG A 548 80.23 -15.99 -22.00
CA ARG A 548 81.43 -16.07 -22.87
C ARG A 548 82.35 -17.28 -22.54
N SER A 549 81.74 -18.40 -22.13
CA SER A 549 82.47 -19.60 -21.70
C SER A 549 82.40 -20.74 -22.72
N GLN A 550 83.36 -21.66 -22.63
CA GLN A 550 83.39 -22.90 -23.39
C GLN A 550 82.93 -24.07 -22.53
N HIS A 551 82.32 -25.07 -23.16
CA HIS A 551 81.99 -26.35 -22.54
C HIS A 551 82.18 -27.47 -23.56
N THR A 552 82.59 -28.63 -23.08
CA THR A 552 82.82 -29.81 -23.92
C THR A 552 81.81 -30.88 -23.57
N VAL A 553 81.06 -31.34 -24.56
CA VAL A 553 80.24 -32.55 -24.47
C VAL A 553 81.07 -33.71 -24.99
N VAL A 554 81.22 -34.76 -24.19
CA VAL A 554 82.10 -35.89 -24.51
C VAL A 554 81.23 -37.12 -24.77
N LEU A 555 81.26 -37.64 -26.00
CA LEU A 555 80.63 -38.89 -26.36
C LEU A 555 81.61 -40.05 -26.17
N ARG A 556 81.31 -40.92 -25.21
CA ARG A 556 82.02 -42.18 -24.94
C ARG A 556 81.28 -43.31 -25.62
N VAL A 557 82.02 -44.14 -26.36
CA VAL A 557 81.46 -45.28 -27.11
C VAL A 557 82.26 -46.55 -26.82
N PRO A 558 81.62 -47.73 -26.85
CA PRO A 558 82.31 -49.01 -26.67
C PRO A 558 83.14 -49.37 -27.91
N TRP A 559 84.40 -48.89 -27.95
CA TRP A 559 85.33 -49.11 -29.07
C TRP A 559 85.45 -50.55 -29.55
N PRO A 560 85.55 -51.58 -28.68
CA PRO A 560 85.65 -52.97 -29.13
C PRO A 560 84.42 -53.45 -29.94
N LYS A 561 83.23 -52.92 -29.66
CA LYS A 561 81.99 -53.23 -30.39
C LYS A 561 81.88 -52.43 -31.70
N LEU A 562 82.35 -51.19 -31.68
CA LEU A 562 82.32 -50.29 -32.83
C LEU A 562 83.30 -50.75 -33.95
N GLU A 563 84.52 -51.15 -33.58
CA GLU A 563 85.55 -51.52 -34.56
C GLU A 563 85.27 -52.78 -35.35
N ARG A 564 84.58 -53.77 -34.75
CA ARG A 564 84.21 -55.02 -35.46
C ARG A 564 83.30 -54.76 -36.67
N ARG A 565 82.51 -53.68 -36.64
CA ARG A 565 81.63 -53.26 -37.75
C ARG A 565 82.20 -52.10 -38.57
N ALA A 566 83.09 -51.28 -38.02
CA ALA A 566 83.68 -50.15 -38.76
C ALA A 566 84.60 -50.60 -39.91
N ARG A 567 85.16 -51.82 -39.85
CA ARG A 567 85.99 -52.39 -40.93
C ARG A 567 85.23 -52.70 -42.22
N SER A 568 83.89 -52.66 -42.21
CA SER A 568 83.03 -53.03 -43.33
C SER A 568 82.18 -51.89 -43.89
N SER A 569 82.41 -50.64 -43.48
CA SER A 569 81.54 -49.50 -43.81
C SER A 569 82.35 -48.30 -44.30
N ASP A 570 82.02 -47.80 -45.49
CA ASP A 570 82.53 -46.53 -46.00
C ASP A 570 82.08 -45.35 -45.12
N VAL A 571 82.96 -44.36 -45.00
CA VAL A 571 82.98 -43.27 -44.00
C VAL A 571 81.64 -42.53 -43.87
N THR A 572 80.82 -42.99 -42.93
CA THR A 572 79.52 -42.38 -42.59
C THR A 572 79.55 -41.82 -41.17
N ALA A 573 78.70 -40.83 -40.87
CA ALA A 573 78.60 -40.28 -39.52
C ALA A 573 78.20 -41.38 -38.52
N LEU A 574 78.79 -41.34 -37.33
CA LEU A 574 78.51 -42.26 -36.23
C LEU A 574 77.13 -41.96 -35.62
N ALA A 575 76.92 -40.69 -35.28
CA ALA A 575 75.75 -40.20 -34.59
C ALA A 575 75.53 -38.72 -34.90
N THR A 576 74.33 -38.23 -34.63
CA THR A 576 74.01 -36.82 -34.58
C THR A 576 73.88 -36.39 -33.11
N VAL A 577 74.42 -35.23 -32.77
CA VAL A 577 74.24 -34.63 -31.44
C VAL A 577 73.50 -33.32 -31.60
N THR A 578 72.29 -33.25 -31.06
CA THR A 578 71.43 -32.07 -31.11
C THR A 578 71.43 -31.38 -29.76
N ILE A 579 71.55 -30.04 -29.76
CA ILE A 579 71.50 -29.23 -28.55
C ILE A 579 70.18 -28.48 -28.42
N LEU A 580 69.67 -28.40 -27.20
CA LEU A 580 68.67 -27.44 -26.77
C LEU A 580 69.36 -26.42 -25.86
N THR A 581 69.27 -25.14 -26.21
CA THR A 581 69.95 -24.06 -25.50
C THR A 581 69.06 -22.84 -25.33
N GLY A 582 69.32 -22.06 -24.29
CA GLY A 582 68.68 -20.78 -24.03
C GLY A 582 69.28 -20.09 -22.81
N PRO A 583 68.92 -18.83 -22.53
CA PRO A 583 69.33 -18.15 -21.31
C PRO A 583 68.97 -18.96 -20.06
N GLU A 584 69.83 -18.98 -19.03
CA GLU A 584 69.62 -19.84 -17.85
C GLU A 584 68.25 -19.64 -17.19
N PHE A 585 67.78 -18.40 -17.10
CA PHE A 585 66.50 -18.07 -16.46
C PHE A 585 65.28 -18.64 -17.23
N THR A 586 65.42 -19.04 -18.49
CA THR A 586 64.34 -19.72 -19.24
C THR A 586 64.34 -21.24 -19.05
N ARG A 587 65.36 -21.82 -18.41
CA ARG A 587 65.53 -23.29 -18.24
C ARG A 587 64.36 -24.01 -17.58
N ARG A 588 63.61 -23.36 -16.68
CA ARG A 588 62.45 -23.97 -15.98
C ARG A 588 61.14 -23.82 -16.76
N ARG A 589 61.14 -23.06 -17.84
CA ARG A 589 59.94 -22.74 -18.65
C ARG A 589 59.93 -23.46 -20.01
N ILE A 590 61.07 -24.01 -20.41
CA ILE A 590 61.32 -24.87 -21.58
C ILE A 590 61.55 -26.27 -21.05
#